data_AF-A0A366IKL1-F1
#
_entry.id   AF-A0A366IKL1-F1
#
_cell.length_a   1.000
_cell.length_b   1.000
_cell.length_c   1.000
_cell.angle_alpha   90.00
_cell.angle_beta   90.00
_cell.angle_gamma   90.00
#
_symmetry.space_group_name_H-M   'P 1'
#
loop_
_entity.id
_entity.type
_entity.pdbx_description
1 polymer ?
#
loop_
_entity_poly.entity_id
_entity_poly.type
_entity_poly.pdbx_seq_one_letter_code
_entity_poly.pdbx_strand_id
1 'polypeptide(L)'
;MSEHALYPLRLSASARPLVFGGHAIAKRLGKEGIPDWSVAETWEVSDVDGSIGEVTNGPLAGTPLRRIVAEQPEELMGPGWSGDRFPVLTKFIDAAGALPVHLHADDEHARRLEGQPNGKTEAWHVLEAEPGATALCGVRAGSAPRRCAPPSRRRISMRCCAAFRCGPGRRSTSPAGHRTVSDRGP
;
A
#
# COMPACT_ATOMS: atom_id res chain seq x y z
N MET A 1 -4.90 1.84 -32.13
CA MET A 1 -3.81 2.33 -31.24
C MET A 1 -4.23 3.73 -30.84
N SER A 2 -4.28 4.05 -29.55
CA SER A 2 -4.72 5.37 -29.09
C SER A 2 -3.75 6.43 -29.60
N GLU A 3 -4.24 7.40 -30.37
CA GLU A 3 -3.45 8.46 -31.05
C GLU A 3 -3.03 9.61 -30.12
N HIS A 4 -3.32 9.51 -28.82
CA HIS A 4 -3.08 10.59 -27.88
C HIS A 4 -1.78 10.36 -27.11
N ALA A 5 -0.85 11.32 -27.23
CA ALA A 5 0.30 11.43 -26.33
C ALA A 5 -0.17 11.43 -24.86
N LEU A 6 0.59 10.78 -23.98
CA LEU A 6 0.27 10.80 -22.56
C LEU A 6 0.45 12.22 -21.99
N TYR A 7 -0.36 12.50 -20.98
CA TYR A 7 -0.37 13.73 -20.21
C TYR A 7 -0.46 13.36 -18.73
N PRO A 8 -0.31 14.30 -17.79
CA PRO A 8 -0.49 13.99 -16.37
C PRO A 8 -1.87 13.38 -16.08
N LEU A 9 -1.88 12.07 -15.84
CA LEU A 9 -3.08 11.28 -15.60
C LEU A 9 -3.53 11.44 -14.15
N ARG A 10 -4.77 11.85 -13.92
CA ARG A 10 -5.44 11.79 -12.63
C ARG A 10 -6.28 10.53 -12.58
N LEU A 11 -6.07 9.70 -11.58
CA LEU A 11 -6.80 8.44 -11.45
C LEU A 11 -7.91 8.54 -10.39
N SER A 12 -8.98 7.80 -10.60
CA SER A 12 -10.00 7.55 -9.59
C SER A 12 -9.40 6.78 -8.41
N ALA A 13 -9.74 7.17 -7.18
CA ALA A 13 -9.28 6.48 -5.98
C ALA A 13 -10.40 5.64 -5.34
N SER A 14 -10.11 4.38 -5.01
CA SER A 14 -11.07 3.52 -4.30
C SER A 14 -10.90 3.61 -2.78
N ALA A 15 -11.97 3.94 -2.06
CA ALA A 15 -12.01 4.00 -0.60
C ALA A 15 -12.25 2.60 0.03
N ARG A 16 -11.60 2.30 1.14
CA ARG A 16 -11.65 0.97 1.81
C ARG A 16 -12.14 1.05 3.26
N PRO A 17 -13.23 0.33 3.63
CA PRO A 17 -13.72 0.23 5.01
C PRO A 17 -12.99 -0.86 5.76
N LEU A 18 -11.75 -0.58 6.19
CA LEU A 18 -11.05 -1.48 7.11
C LEU A 18 -11.24 -1.01 8.54
N VAL A 19 -11.29 -1.96 9.47
CA VAL A 19 -11.63 -1.72 10.89
C VAL A 19 -10.71 -0.73 11.61
N PHE A 20 -9.49 -0.52 11.09
CA PHE A 20 -8.51 0.40 11.65
C PHE A 20 -8.68 1.85 11.14
N GLY A 21 -9.57 2.08 10.18
CA GLY A 21 -9.75 3.38 9.56
C GLY A 21 -10.39 4.41 10.48
N GLY A 22 -10.32 5.66 10.04
CA GLY A 22 -10.92 6.80 10.69
C GLY A 22 -11.47 7.80 9.67
N HIS A 23 -11.41 9.09 10.01
CA HIS A 23 -11.86 10.18 9.13
C HIS A 23 -10.71 11.11 8.72
N ALA A 24 -9.45 10.74 8.98
CA ALA A 24 -8.31 11.61 8.74
C ALA A 24 -8.12 11.87 7.24
N ILE A 25 -8.29 10.85 6.38
CA ILE A 25 -8.20 11.01 4.92
C ILE A 25 -9.18 12.09 4.42
N ALA A 26 -10.45 12.02 4.84
CA ALA A 26 -11.47 13.00 4.45
C ALA A 26 -11.19 14.39 5.03
N LYS A 27 -10.79 14.47 6.31
CA LYS A 27 -10.66 15.74 7.05
C LYS A 27 -9.34 16.48 6.82
N ARG A 28 -8.27 15.78 6.46
CA ARG A 28 -6.90 16.36 6.42
C ARG A 28 -6.36 16.54 5.00
N LEU A 29 -6.73 15.66 4.07
CA LEU A 29 -6.11 15.65 2.74
C LEU A 29 -6.82 16.52 1.70
N GLY A 30 -7.95 17.15 2.06
CA GLY A 30 -8.72 18.01 1.15
C GLY A 30 -9.23 17.26 -0.08
N LYS A 31 -9.44 15.94 0.03
CA LYS A 31 -9.90 15.10 -1.08
C LYS A 31 -11.40 15.24 -1.25
N GLU A 32 -11.82 15.46 -2.48
CA GLU A 32 -13.23 15.44 -2.87
C GLU A 32 -13.69 14.00 -3.15
N GLY A 33 -15.00 13.76 -3.05
CA GLY A 33 -15.60 12.44 -3.37
C GLY A 33 -15.24 11.32 -2.38
N ILE A 34 -14.64 11.65 -1.23
CA ILE A 34 -14.44 10.67 -0.16
C ILE A 34 -15.75 10.43 0.57
N PRO A 35 -16.18 9.17 0.74
CA PRO A 35 -17.39 8.86 1.49
C PRO A 35 -17.32 9.33 2.95
N ASP A 36 -18.47 9.71 3.50
CA ASP A 36 -18.63 10.17 4.90
C ASP A 36 -18.76 8.99 5.90
N TRP A 37 -17.93 7.97 5.72
CA TRP A 37 -17.78 6.87 6.67
C TRP A 37 -16.30 6.65 7.00
N SER A 38 -16.01 5.75 7.93
CA SER A 38 -14.63 5.50 8.38
C SER A 38 -13.76 4.86 7.27
N VAL A 39 -12.94 5.67 6.60
CA VAL A 39 -12.07 5.23 5.49
C VAL A 39 -10.67 4.93 6.01
N ALA A 40 -10.24 3.69 5.81
CA ALA A 40 -8.93 3.22 6.24
C ALA A 40 -7.86 3.42 5.17
N GLU A 41 -8.23 3.21 3.91
CA GLU A 41 -7.32 3.39 2.79
C GLU A 41 -8.03 4.07 1.63
N THR A 42 -7.30 4.90 0.89
CA THR A 42 -7.66 5.24 -0.49
C THR A 42 -6.54 4.76 -1.41
N TRP A 43 -6.89 4.02 -2.45
CA TRP A 43 -5.91 3.51 -3.42
C TRP A 43 -5.81 4.49 -4.57
N GLU A 44 -4.71 5.24 -4.62
CA GLU A 44 -4.51 6.41 -5.47
C GLU A 44 -4.08 6.04 -6.89
N VAL A 45 -3.17 5.07 -6.99
CA VAL A 45 -2.72 4.48 -8.26
C VAL A 45 -2.81 2.99 -8.09
N SER A 46 -3.74 2.36 -8.79
CA SER A 46 -3.99 0.92 -8.66
C SER A 46 -4.23 0.26 -9.99
N ASP A 47 -3.53 -0.84 -10.19
CA ASP A 47 -3.74 -1.79 -11.27
C ASP A 47 -3.94 -3.21 -10.69
N VAL A 48 -4.63 -3.27 -9.55
CA VAL A 48 -4.98 -4.52 -8.86
C VAL A 48 -6.35 -4.97 -9.34
N ASP A 49 -6.50 -6.25 -9.64
CA ASP A 49 -7.74 -6.82 -10.15
C ASP A 49 -8.94 -6.51 -9.22
N GLY A 50 -10.07 -6.10 -9.80
CA GLY A 50 -11.25 -5.62 -9.09
C GLY A 50 -11.12 -4.23 -8.45
N SER A 51 -9.99 -3.55 -8.62
CA SER A 51 -9.67 -2.27 -7.97
C SER A 51 -8.87 -1.33 -8.87
N ILE A 52 -8.94 -1.54 -10.18
CA ILE A 52 -8.17 -0.79 -11.19
C ILE A 52 -8.66 0.67 -11.20
N GLY A 53 -7.73 1.62 -11.13
CA GLY A 53 -8.03 3.04 -11.26
C GLY A 53 -8.33 3.42 -12.71
N GLU A 54 -9.27 4.34 -12.90
CA GLU A 54 -9.62 4.91 -14.19
C GLU A 54 -9.14 6.35 -14.30
N VAL A 55 -8.75 6.79 -15.50
CA VAL A 55 -8.40 8.18 -15.75
C VAL A 55 -9.63 9.07 -15.60
N THR A 56 -9.48 10.21 -14.93
CA THR A 56 -10.57 11.14 -14.59
C THR A 56 -10.49 12.48 -15.33
N ASN A 57 -9.43 12.70 -16.11
CA ASN A 57 -9.18 13.96 -16.80
C ASN A 57 -8.75 13.74 -18.25
N GLY A 58 -9.02 14.73 -19.11
CA GLY A 58 -8.52 14.78 -20.49
C GLY A 58 -9.10 13.72 -21.43
N PRO A 59 -8.50 13.55 -22.63
CA PRO A 59 -9.01 12.66 -23.68
C PRO A 59 -9.10 11.17 -23.32
N LEU A 60 -8.27 10.70 -22.38
CA LEU A 60 -8.28 9.31 -21.89
C LEU A 60 -9.25 9.11 -20.71
N ALA A 61 -10.04 10.10 -20.29
CA ALA A 61 -11.00 9.95 -19.19
C ALA A 61 -11.93 8.73 -19.41
N GLY A 62 -12.18 7.98 -18.33
CA GLY A 62 -12.88 6.69 -18.36
C GLY A 62 -12.04 5.49 -18.79
N THR A 63 -10.76 5.69 -19.15
CA THR A 63 -9.86 4.60 -19.51
C THR A 63 -9.25 3.95 -18.27
N PRO A 64 -9.34 2.62 -18.09
CA PRO A 64 -8.65 1.92 -17.01
C PRO A 64 -7.12 2.00 -17.16
N LEU A 65 -6.39 2.15 -16.05
CA LEU A 65 -4.92 2.19 -16.04
C LEU A 65 -4.30 0.97 -16.74
N ARG A 66 -4.86 -0.23 -16.51
CA ARG A 66 -4.48 -1.48 -17.18
C ARG A 66 -4.41 -1.34 -18.70
N ARG A 67 -5.38 -0.62 -19.29
CA ARG A 67 -5.45 -0.44 -20.74
C ARG A 67 -4.29 0.41 -21.25
N ILE A 68 -3.94 1.45 -20.50
CA ILE A 68 -2.81 2.33 -20.84
C ILE A 68 -1.48 1.56 -20.72
N VAL A 69 -1.33 0.73 -19.68
CA VAL A 69 -0.17 -0.17 -19.54
C VAL A 69 -0.05 -1.10 -20.74
N ALA A 70 -1.16 -1.63 -21.27
CA ALA A 70 -1.13 -2.53 -22.42
C ALA A 70 -0.90 -1.81 -23.77
N GLU A 71 -1.44 -0.61 -23.94
CA GLU A 71 -1.42 0.10 -25.22
C GLU A 71 -0.22 1.05 -25.39
N GLN A 72 0.29 1.63 -24.29
CA GLN A 72 1.38 2.62 -24.28
C GLN A 72 2.38 2.39 -23.12
N PRO A 73 2.92 1.16 -22.93
CA PRO A 73 3.75 0.81 -21.78
C PRO A 73 5.01 1.68 -21.64
N GLU A 74 5.76 1.87 -22.72
CA GLU A 74 7.04 2.58 -22.65
C GLU A 74 6.86 4.09 -22.45
N GLU A 75 5.79 4.68 -22.98
CA GLU A 75 5.46 6.08 -22.74
C GLU A 75 5.06 6.31 -21.27
N LEU A 76 4.35 5.35 -20.65
CA LEU A 76 3.93 5.43 -19.25
C LEU A 76 5.07 5.12 -18.27
N MET A 77 5.88 4.10 -18.57
CA MET A 77 6.84 3.51 -17.64
C MET A 77 8.31 3.83 -17.95
N GLY A 78 8.58 4.32 -19.16
CA GLY A 78 9.90 4.52 -19.71
C GLY A 78 10.32 3.42 -20.70
N PRO A 79 11.32 3.70 -21.55
CA PRO A 79 11.81 2.75 -22.56
C PRO A 79 12.28 1.42 -21.97
N GLY A 80 11.97 0.30 -22.63
CA GLY A 80 12.39 -1.04 -22.23
C GLY A 80 11.50 -1.71 -21.17
N TRP A 81 10.36 -1.10 -20.81
CA TRP A 81 9.38 -1.75 -19.94
C TRP A 81 8.79 -3.01 -20.60
N SER A 82 8.72 -4.11 -19.85
CA SER A 82 8.25 -5.43 -20.36
C SER A 82 7.19 -6.10 -19.46
N GLY A 83 6.71 -5.41 -18.42
CA GLY A 83 5.67 -5.94 -17.54
C GLY A 83 4.26 -5.77 -18.08
N ASP A 84 3.36 -6.67 -17.70
CA ASP A 84 1.94 -6.68 -18.08
C ASP A 84 1.05 -5.87 -17.11
N ARG A 85 1.64 -5.37 -16.03
CA ARG A 85 0.96 -4.70 -14.93
C ARG A 85 1.70 -3.44 -14.49
N PHE A 86 0.97 -2.42 -14.05
CA PHE A 86 1.58 -1.26 -13.40
C PHE A 86 2.29 -1.73 -12.11
N PRO A 87 3.58 -1.38 -11.89
CA PRO A 87 4.40 -2.06 -10.89
C PRO A 87 4.15 -1.65 -9.44
N VAL A 88 3.45 -0.53 -9.20
CA VAL A 88 3.30 0.02 -7.86
C VAL A 88 1.85 0.32 -7.52
N LEU A 89 1.49 0.06 -6.27
CA LEU A 89 0.23 0.48 -5.67
C LEU A 89 0.52 1.61 -4.69
N THR A 90 -0.06 2.78 -4.93
CA THR A 90 0.06 3.92 -4.02
C THR A 90 -1.22 4.12 -3.24
N LYS A 91 -1.10 4.41 -1.94
CA LYS A 91 -2.25 4.57 -1.04
C LYS A 91 -2.03 5.70 -0.05
N PHE A 92 -3.12 6.32 0.40
CA PHE A 92 -3.16 6.90 1.73
C PHE A 92 -3.73 5.87 2.71
N ILE A 93 -3.23 5.90 3.93
CA ILE A 93 -3.64 5.00 5.02
C ILE A 93 -3.96 5.86 6.24
N ASP A 94 -5.20 5.77 6.72
CA ASP A 94 -5.60 6.28 8.03
C ASP A 94 -5.40 5.17 9.07
N ALA A 95 -4.37 5.32 9.89
CA ALA A 95 -4.03 4.38 10.97
C ALA A 95 -4.62 4.84 12.32
N ALA A 96 -5.87 5.29 12.33
CA ALA A 96 -6.57 5.71 13.56
C ALA A 96 -6.72 4.56 14.59
N GLY A 97 -6.86 3.33 14.10
CA GLY A 97 -6.80 2.10 14.89
C GLY A 97 -5.54 1.27 14.57
N ALA A 98 -5.32 0.22 15.37
CA ALA A 98 -4.20 -0.69 15.17
C ALA A 98 -4.39 -1.55 13.91
N LEU A 99 -3.37 -1.59 13.05
CA LEU A 99 -3.37 -2.44 11.87
C LEU A 99 -3.10 -3.91 12.28
N PRO A 100 -3.68 -4.89 11.58
CA PRO A 100 -3.28 -6.29 11.73
C PRO A 100 -1.79 -6.48 11.43
N VAL A 101 -1.14 -7.35 12.19
CA VAL A 101 0.23 -7.79 11.87
C VAL A 101 0.21 -8.60 10.59
N HIS A 102 0.96 -8.15 9.60
CA HIS A 102 1.12 -8.85 8.33
C HIS A 102 2.60 -9.08 7.99
N LEU A 103 2.81 -10.04 7.09
CA LEU A 103 4.09 -10.39 6.50
C LEU A 103 3.84 -10.51 5.01
N HIS A 104 4.58 -9.74 4.22
CA HIS A 104 4.53 -9.84 2.77
C HIS A 104 5.54 -10.87 2.27
N ALA A 105 5.13 -11.72 1.34
CA ALA A 105 6.03 -12.69 0.70
C ALA A 105 7.07 -11.97 -0.16
N ASP A 106 8.29 -12.53 -0.22
CA ASP A 106 9.26 -12.24 -1.28
C ASP A 106 8.85 -12.89 -2.61
N ASP A 107 9.58 -12.60 -3.67
CA ASP A 107 9.25 -13.10 -5.02
C ASP A 107 9.27 -14.63 -5.10
N GLU A 108 10.18 -15.29 -4.40
CA GLU A 108 10.27 -16.76 -4.40
C GLU A 108 9.03 -17.36 -3.73
N HIS A 109 8.67 -16.86 -2.55
CA HIS A 109 7.51 -17.32 -1.79
C HIS A 109 6.18 -16.95 -2.46
N ALA A 110 6.08 -15.78 -3.09
CA ALA A 110 4.91 -15.36 -3.83
C ALA A 110 4.61 -16.31 -5.00
N ARG A 111 5.65 -16.70 -5.77
CA ARG A 111 5.52 -17.67 -6.86
C ARG A 111 5.13 -19.05 -6.35
N ARG A 112 5.80 -19.50 -5.29
CA ARG A 112 5.65 -20.86 -4.77
C ARG A 112 4.34 -21.11 -4.02
N LEU A 113 3.84 -20.12 -3.28
CA LEU A 113 2.70 -20.29 -2.36
C LEU A 113 1.43 -19.61 -2.84
N GLU A 114 1.54 -18.48 -3.55
CA GLU A 114 0.41 -17.62 -3.90
C GLU A 114 0.14 -17.57 -5.42
N GLY A 115 1.01 -18.21 -6.23
CA GLY A 115 0.93 -18.17 -7.69
C GLY A 115 1.12 -16.78 -8.28
N GLN A 116 1.76 -15.87 -7.54
CA GLN A 116 2.00 -14.49 -7.95
C GLN A 116 3.45 -14.31 -8.46
N PRO A 117 3.69 -13.54 -9.53
CA PRO A 117 5.03 -13.37 -10.08
C PRO A 117 5.97 -12.59 -9.15
N ASN A 118 5.42 -11.67 -8.34
CA ASN A 118 6.17 -10.77 -7.50
C ASN A 118 5.67 -10.86 -6.05
N GLY A 119 6.60 -10.69 -5.13
CA GLY A 119 6.33 -10.42 -3.73
C GLY A 119 5.87 -8.98 -3.53
N LYS A 120 5.79 -8.55 -2.27
CA LYS A 120 5.38 -7.19 -1.93
C LYS A 120 6.37 -6.53 -0.98
N THR A 121 7.28 -5.76 -1.57
CA THR A 121 8.06 -4.76 -0.84
C THR A 121 7.24 -3.48 -0.73
N GLU A 122 7.31 -2.80 0.40
CA GLU A 122 6.58 -1.55 0.63
C GLU A 122 7.48 -0.46 1.23
N ALA A 123 7.04 0.78 1.05
CA ALA A 123 7.63 1.95 1.67
C ALA A 123 6.52 2.82 2.25
N TRP A 124 6.80 3.40 3.41
CA TRP A 124 5.90 4.28 4.14
C TRP A 124 6.49 5.67 4.23
N HIS A 125 5.63 6.67 4.00
CA HIS A 125 5.91 8.06 4.27
C HIS A 125 4.89 8.59 5.25
N VAL A 126 5.33 8.97 6.45
CA VAL A 126 4.44 9.46 7.51
C VAL A 126 4.14 10.93 7.26
N LEU A 127 2.88 11.22 6.93
CA LEU A 127 2.41 12.59 6.67
C LEU A 127 2.10 13.33 7.98
N GLU A 128 1.41 12.64 8.88
CA GLU A 128 0.97 13.15 10.18
C GLU A 128 1.07 12.02 11.21
N ALA A 129 1.37 12.36 12.45
CA ALA A 129 1.41 11.42 13.56
C ALA A 129 1.12 12.15 14.88
N GLU A 130 0.27 11.57 15.72
CA GLU A 130 0.05 12.06 17.09
C GLU A 130 1.35 11.99 17.91
N PRO A 131 1.55 12.88 18.88
CA PRO A 131 2.66 12.76 19.83
C PRO A 131 2.71 11.36 20.46
N GLY A 132 3.85 10.69 20.35
CA GLY A 132 4.04 9.34 20.89
C GLY A 132 3.63 8.20 19.96
N ALA A 133 3.07 8.48 18.78
CA ALA A 133 2.72 7.44 17.80
C ALA A 133 3.95 6.59 17.40
N THR A 134 3.69 5.31 17.15
CA THR A 134 4.72 4.34 16.78
C THR A 134 4.29 3.53 15.56
N ALA A 135 5.20 2.73 15.03
CA ALA A 135 4.89 1.68 14.08
C ALA A 135 5.87 0.54 14.28
N LEU A 136 5.43 -0.67 13.96
CA LEU A 136 6.26 -1.87 14.06
C LEU A 136 6.71 -2.30 12.66
N CYS A 137 8.02 -2.40 12.46
CA CYS A 137 8.60 -2.85 11.21
C CYS A 137 9.83 -3.70 11.51
N GLY A 138 9.85 -4.92 10.97
CA GLY A 138 10.90 -5.89 11.20
C GLY A 138 10.75 -6.66 12.51
N VAL A 139 11.75 -7.48 12.82
CA VAL A 139 11.82 -8.32 14.02
C VAL A 139 12.89 -7.77 14.96
N ARG A 140 12.64 -7.77 16.27
CA ARG A 140 13.65 -7.36 17.27
C ARG A 140 14.85 -8.31 17.23
N ALA A 141 16.05 -7.75 17.29
CA ALA A 141 17.29 -8.51 17.44
C ALA A 141 17.21 -9.46 18.66
N GLY A 142 17.68 -10.70 18.50
CA GLY A 142 17.64 -11.73 19.54
C GLY A 142 16.29 -12.46 19.69
N SER A 143 15.28 -12.15 18.87
CA SER A 143 14.02 -12.88 18.89
C SER A 143 14.16 -14.21 18.16
N ALA A 144 14.26 -15.32 18.91
CA ALA A 144 14.36 -16.65 18.30
C ALA A 144 13.15 -16.96 17.40
N PRO A 145 13.33 -17.55 16.21
CA PRO A 145 12.24 -17.88 15.28
C PRO A 145 11.10 -18.67 15.95
N ARG A 146 11.43 -19.60 16.86
CA ARG A 146 10.46 -20.39 17.64
C ARG A 146 9.60 -19.56 18.61
N ARG A 147 10.09 -18.43 19.11
CA ARG A 147 9.33 -17.52 20.00
C ARG A 147 8.39 -16.59 19.23
N CYS A 148 8.67 -16.38 17.94
CA CYS A 148 7.90 -15.49 17.07
C CYS A 148 7.04 -16.24 16.04
N ALA A 149 7.20 -17.56 15.96
CA ALA A 149 6.27 -18.47 15.30
C ALA A 149 5.02 -18.61 16.18
N PRO A 150 3.83 -18.40 15.62
CA PRO A 150 2.62 -18.49 16.41
C PRO A 150 2.29 -19.95 16.74
N PRO A 151 1.72 -20.24 17.94
CA PRO A 151 1.32 -21.60 18.31
C PRO A 151 0.22 -22.18 17.40
N SER A 152 -0.49 -21.31 16.67
CA SER A 152 -1.39 -21.67 15.57
C SER A 152 -1.06 -20.79 14.36
N ARG A 153 -1.24 -21.29 13.13
CA ARG A 153 -0.86 -20.65 11.85
C ARG A 153 -1.49 -19.26 11.56
N ARG A 154 -2.11 -18.58 12.52
CA ARG A 154 -2.98 -17.41 12.30
C ARG A 154 -2.70 -16.15 13.15
N ARG A 155 -1.75 -16.13 14.09
CA ARG A 155 -1.52 -14.91 14.93
C ARG A 155 -0.06 -14.60 15.24
N ILE A 156 0.57 -13.73 14.46
CA ILE A 156 1.91 -13.22 14.75
C ILE A 156 1.92 -12.37 16.03
N SER A 157 2.88 -12.60 16.92
CA SER A 157 3.06 -11.83 18.16
C SER A 157 3.73 -10.48 17.89
N MET A 158 3.05 -9.38 18.23
CA MET A 158 3.60 -8.01 18.20
C MET A 158 4.85 -7.83 19.08
N ARG A 159 5.02 -8.67 20.11
CA ARG A 159 6.18 -8.61 21.03
C ARG A 159 7.52 -8.84 20.34
N CYS A 160 7.48 -9.51 19.18
CA CYS A 160 8.66 -9.78 18.37
C CYS A 160 9.00 -8.66 17.38
N CYS A 161 8.14 -7.66 17.19
CA CYS A 161 8.35 -6.65 16.17
C CYS A 161 9.21 -5.49 16.69
N ALA A 162 10.11 -4.98 15.85
CA ALA A 162 10.88 -3.78 16.17
C ALA A 162 9.97 -2.55 15.98
N ALA A 163 9.99 -1.63 16.95
CA ALA A 163 9.16 -0.43 16.92
C ALA A 163 9.99 0.79 16.54
N PHE A 164 9.38 1.74 15.83
CA PHE A 164 9.96 3.05 15.58
C PHE A 164 8.96 4.16 15.88
N ARG A 165 9.45 5.33 16.30
CA ARG A 165 8.61 6.52 16.50
C ARG A 165 8.19 7.13 15.17
N CYS A 166 6.90 7.42 15.05
CA CYS A 166 6.33 8.12 13.91
C CYS A 166 6.44 9.63 14.12
N GLY A 167 6.59 10.35 13.01
CA GLY A 167 6.63 11.81 12.97
C GLY A 167 6.56 12.28 11.51
N PRO A 168 6.05 13.49 11.23
CA PRO A 168 5.96 14.01 9.87
C PRO A 168 7.30 13.93 9.13
N GLY A 169 7.27 13.46 7.89
CA GLY A 169 8.46 13.28 7.05
C GLY A 169 9.26 12.00 7.34
N ARG A 170 8.94 11.24 8.40
CA ARG A 170 9.57 9.94 8.67
C ARG A 170 9.31 8.99 7.51
N ARG A 171 10.37 8.29 7.10
CA ARG A 171 10.32 7.23 6.07
C ARG A 171 10.74 5.89 6.66
N SER A 172 10.12 4.83 6.17
CA SER A 172 10.54 3.45 6.44
C SER A 172 10.30 2.58 5.21
N THR A 173 11.21 1.65 4.95
CA THR A 173 11.02 0.59 3.97
C THR A 173 10.80 -0.73 4.69
N SER A 174 9.87 -1.53 4.19
CA SER A 174 9.68 -2.90 4.61
C SER A 174 9.95 -3.80 3.40
N PRO A 175 11.16 -4.39 3.34
CA PRO A 175 11.45 -5.37 2.31
C PRO A 175 10.49 -6.54 2.42
N ALA A 176 10.16 -7.15 1.30
CA ALA A 176 9.46 -8.42 1.32
C ALA A 176 10.15 -9.44 2.25
N GLY A 177 9.37 -10.32 2.88
CA GLY A 177 9.84 -11.21 3.94
C GLY A 177 9.98 -10.56 5.33
N HIS A 178 9.69 -9.26 5.48
CA HIS A 178 9.68 -8.58 6.79
C HIS A 178 8.26 -8.34 7.31
N ARG A 179 8.12 -8.36 8.64
CA ARG A 179 6.85 -8.18 9.36
C ARG A 179 6.57 -6.70 9.56
N THR A 180 5.34 -6.26 9.32
CA THR A 180 4.90 -4.87 9.53
C THR A 180 3.55 -4.77 10.26
N VAL A 181 3.41 -3.69 11.05
CA VAL A 181 2.20 -3.20 11.73
C VAL A 181 2.33 -1.69 11.85
N SER A 182 1.24 -0.94 11.71
CA SER A 182 1.16 0.42 12.26
C SER A 182 0.30 0.42 13.51
N ASP A 183 0.75 1.07 14.58
CA ASP A 183 0.08 1.11 15.87
C ASP A 183 0.06 2.53 16.40
N ARG A 184 -1.12 3.08 16.69
CA ARG A 184 -1.19 4.32 17.46
C ARG A 184 -0.55 3.97 18.81
N GLY A 185 0.57 4.62 19.13
CA GLY A 185 1.22 4.42 20.43
C GLY A 185 0.21 4.62 21.56
N PRO A 186 0.50 4.10 22.77
CA PRO A 186 -0.42 4.18 23.90
C PRO A 186 -0.87 5.62 24.19
#